data_AF-A0A961R542-F1
#
_entry.id   AF-A0A961R542-F1
#
_cell.length_a   1.000
_cell.length_b   1.000
_cell.length_c   1.000
_cell.angle_alpha   90.00
_cell.angle_beta   90.00
_cell.angle_gamma   90.00
#
_symmetry.space_group_name_H-M   'P 1'
#
loop_
_entity.id
_entity.type
_entity.pdbx_description
1 polymer ?
#
loop_
_entity_poly.entity_id
_entity_poly.type
_entity_poly.pdbx_seq_one_letter_code
_entity_poly.pdbx_strand_id
1 'polypeptide(L)'
;MKIIHKLAIAGAMTITLAGGLANAQDKSILVQSTTSTANSGLYDYLLPAFTGKSGITVNVVAVGTGQAIKNAQNCDADVLLVHAKASEEKFVSEGYGVQRFDLMYNDFVIVGPAGDPAGVKGMNDVKAALTKLAEAKAPFASRGDDSGTHKKEMSLWKTAGIE
;
A
#
# COMPACT_ATOMS: atom_id res chain seq x y z
N MET A 1 -74.23 -20.47 51.86
CA MET A 1 -74.39 -20.37 50.39
C MET A 1 -74.26 -18.89 50.03
N LYS A 2 -73.27 -18.34 49.32
CA LYS A 2 -72.17 -18.81 48.47
C LYS A 2 -70.96 -17.88 48.67
N ILE A 3 -69.79 -18.47 48.54
CA ILE A 3 -68.46 -17.87 48.45
C ILE A 3 -68.37 -17.09 47.13
N ILE A 4 -67.76 -15.89 47.08
CA ILE A 4 -67.28 -15.33 45.81
C ILE A 4 -65.89 -14.70 45.99
N HIS A 5 -64.99 -15.15 45.12
CA HIS A 5 -63.55 -15.05 45.17
C HIS A 5 -63.01 -13.71 44.66
N LYS A 6 -61.81 -13.37 45.15
CA LYS A 6 -60.89 -12.36 44.63
C LYS A 6 -60.68 -12.50 43.12
N LEU A 7 -60.64 -11.38 42.39
CA LEU A 7 -60.00 -11.33 41.08
C LEU A 7 -59.13 -10.06 41.00
N ALA A 8 -57.85 -10.22 41.34
CA ALA A 8 -56.83 -9.24 41.05
C ALA A 8 -56.52 -9.32 39.55
N ILE A 9 -56.77 -8.22 38.83
CA ILE A 9 -56.42 -8.10 37.42
C ILE A 9 -54.93 -7.76 37.36
N ALA A 10 -54.09 -8.78 37.22
CA ALA A 10 -52.68 -8.60 36.87
C ALA A 10 -52.60 -8.24 35.38
N GLY A 11 -52.36 -6.96 35.08
CA GLY A 11 -52.06 -6.50 33.73
C GLY A 11 -50.72 -7.06 33.26
N ALA A 12 -50.75 -8.01 32.34
CA ALA A 12 -49.55 -8.52 31.69
C ALA A 12 -49.01 -7.44 30.72
N MET A 13 -48.04 -6.66 31.18
CA MET A 13 -47.30 -5.72 30.35
C MET A 13 -46.37 -6.53 29.44
N THR A 14 -46.80 -6.74 28.19
CA THR A 14 -46.00 -7.41 27.17
C THR A 14 -44.89 -6.44 26.73
N ILE A 15 -43.69 -6.59 27.30
CA ILE A 15 -42.48 -5.92 26.79
C ILE A 15 -42.18 -6.56 25.43
N THR A 16 -42.59 -5.88 24.36
CA THR A 16 -42.15 -6.20 23.01
C THR A 16 -40.70 -5.77 22.92
N LEU A 17 -39.79 -6.73 23.09
CA LEU A 17 -38.38 -6.53 22.82
C LEU A 17 -38.24 -6.33 21.31
N ALA A 18 -38.33 -5.07 20.87
CA ALA A 18 -37.92 -4.67 19.53
C ALA A 18 -36.40 -4.85 19.46
N GLY A 19 -35.96 -6.10 19.24
CA GLY A 19 -34.60 -6.39 18.84
C GLY A 19 -34.37 -5.69 17.52
N GLY A 20 -33.79 -4.49 17.57
CA GLY A 20 -33.29 -3.82 16.39
C GLY A 20 -32.38 -4.81 15.69
N LEU A 21 -32.71 -5.14 14.44
CA LEU A 21 -31.81 -5.86 13.55
C LEU A 21 -30.51 -5.05 13.55
N ALA A 22 -29.49 -5.56 14.23
CA ALA A 22 -28.15 -5.03 14.11
C ALA A 22 -27.76 -5.22 12.64
N ASN A 23 -27.85 -4.15 11.86
CA ASN A 23 -27.29 -4.14 10.52
C ASN A 23 -25.80 -4.42 10.70
N ALA A 24 -25.33 -5.51 10.10
CA ALA A 24 -23.92 -5.82 10.05
C ALA A 24 -23.21 -4.59 9.47
N GLN A 25 -22.34 -3.96 10.25
CA GLN A 25 -21.53 -2.84 9.77
C GLN A 25 -20.76 -3.34 8.55
N ASP A 26 -20.86 -2.60 7.44
CA ASP A 26 -20.11 -2.90 6.22
C ASP A 26 -18.63 -3.06 6.60
N LYS A 27 -18.09 -4.25 6.34
CA LYS A 27 -16.71 -4.56 6.70
C LYS A 27 -15.81 -3.73 5.80
N SER A 28 -15.01 -2.85 6.38
CA SER A 28 -14.04 -2.06 5.65
C SER A 28 -12.64 -2.18 6.25
N ILE A 29 -11.63 -2.07 5.40
CA ILE A 29 -10.23 -1.89 5.80
C ILE A 29 -9.68 -0.60 5.20
N LEU A 30 -8.80 0.08 5.94
CA LEU A 30 -8.07 1.26 5.52
C LEU A 30 -6.62 0.89 5.19
N VAL A 31 -6.18 1.27 4.01
CA VAL A 31 -4.84 1.01 3.48
C VAL A 31 -4.08 2.32 3.32
N GLN A 32 -2.96 2.48 4.01
CA GLN A 32 -1.98 3.52 3.69
C GLN A 32 -1.09 3.03 2.56
N SER A 33 -0.98 3.82 1.49
CA SER A 33 -0.14 3.48 0.34
C SER A 33 0.57 4.67 -0.28
N THR A 34 1.27 4.41 -1.38
CA THR A 34 2.03 5.40 -2.13
C THR A 34 1.26 5.93 -3.33
N THR A 35 1.42 7.22 -3.63
CA THR A 35 0.86 7.84 -4.85
C THR A 35 1.27 7.08 -6.12
N SER A 36 2.53 6.60 -6.19
CA SER A 36 3.00 5.80 -7.33
C SER A 36 2.30 4.44 -7.48
N THR A 37 1.91 3.80 -6.38
CA THR A 37 1.14 2.54 -6.44
C THR A 37 -0.29 2.81 -6.90
N ALA A 38 -0.91 3.89 -6.42
CA ALA A 38 -2.25 4.26 -6.88
C ALA A 38 -2.26 4.60 -8.38
N ASN A 39 -1.30 5.41 -8.81
CA ASN A 39 -1.20 5.85 -10.20
C ASN A 39 -0.84 4.75 -11.20
N SER A 40 -0.40 3.57 -10.74
CA SER A 40 -0.16 2.42 -11.64
C SER A 40 -1.46 1.74 -12.08
N GLY A 41 -2.61 2.08 -11.47
CA GLY A 41 -3.90 1.42 -11.71
C GLY A 41 -4.06 0.08 -10.99
N LEU A 42 -3.11 -0.30 -10.12
CA LEU A 42 -3.18 -1.57 -9.37
C LEU A 42 -4.47 -1.70 -8.57
N TYR A 43 -4.88 -0.64 -7.88
CA TYR A 43 -6.06 -0.66 -7.00
C TYR A 43 -7.36 -0.75 -7.79
N ASP A 44 -7.45 -0.05 -8.91
CA ASP A 44 -8.62 -0.08 -9.78
C ASP A 44 -8.90 -1.50 -10.29
N TYR A 45 -7.84 -2.30 -10.49
CA TYR A 45 -7.96 -3.69 -10.89
C TYR A 45 -8.20 -4.65 -9.70
N LEU A 46 -7.41 -4.52 -8.63
CA LEU A 46 -7.36 -5.50 -7.56
C LEU A 46 -8.54 -5.37 -6.57
N LEU A 47 -8.91 -4.15 -6.20
CA LEU A 47 -9.88 -3.93 -5.13
C LEU A 47 -11.30 -4.42 -5.50
N PRO A 48 -11.82 -4.21 -6.72
CA PRO A 48 -13.12 -4.78 -7.10
C PRO A 48 -13.15 -6.31 -6.99
N ALA A 49 -12.08 -6.98 -7.41
CA ALA A 49 -11.97 -8.43 -7.33
C ALA A 49 -11.87 -8.93 -5.88
N PHE A 50 -11.14 -8.20 -5.02
CA PHE A 50 -11.06 -8.51 -3.59
C PHE A 50 -12.42 -8.33 -2.91
N THR A 51 -13.06 -7.16 -3.07
CA THR A 51 -14.35 -6.86 -2.44
C THR A 51 -15.44 -7.82 -2.92
N GLY A 52 -15.45 -8.20 -4.21
CA GLY A 52 -16.39 -9.19 -4.72
C GLY A 52 -16.25 -10.59 -4.10
N LYS A 53 -15.04 -10.98 -3.66
CA LYS A 53 -14.78 -12.27 -3.01
C LYS A 53 -14.95 -12.24 -1.50
N SER A 54 -14.52 -11.18 -0.84
CA SER A 54 -14.47 -11.08 0.62
C SER A 54 -15.69 -10.40 1.23
N GLY A 55 -16.41 -9.59 0.44
CA GLY A 55 -17.43 -8.66 0.94
C GLY A 55 -16.84 -7.50 1.76
N ILE A 56 -15.51 -7.29 1.71
CA ILE A 56 -14.83 -6.23 2.47
C ILE A 56 -14.51 -5.07 1.53
N THR A 57 -14.94 -3.87 1.91
CA THR A 57 -14.60 -2.62 1.22
C THR A 57 -13.18 -2.19 1.59
N VAL A 58 -12.40 -1.75 0.62
CA VAL A 58 -11.02 -1.28 0.84
C VAL A 58 -10.93 0.19 0.53
N ASN A 59 -10.56 0.99 1.54
CA ASN A 59 -10.33 2.43 1.40
C ASN A 59 -8.82 2.67 1.32
N VAL A 60 -8.35 3.41 0.32
CA VAL A 60 -6.91 3.68 0.12
C VAL A 60 -6.61 5.15 0.32
N VAL A 61 -5.58 5.44 1.12
CA VAL A 61 -4.98 6.77 1.26
C VAL A 61 -3.60 6.73 0.61
N ALA A 62 -3.44 7.43 -0.52
CA ALA A 62 -2.20 7.41 -1.30
C ALA A 62 -1.39 8.70 -1.08
N VAL A 63 -0.23 8.57 -0.43
CA VAL A 63 0.66 9.69 -0.06
C VAL A 63 2.13 9.35 -0.37
N GLY A 64 3.10 10.20 0.01
CA GLY A 64 4.51 9.82 -0.08
C GLY A 64 4.85 8.67 0.89
N THR A 65 5.82 7.81 0.55
CA THR A 65 6.19 6.63 1.36
C THR A 65 6.45 6.96 2.84
N GLY A 66 7.21 8.01 3.12
CA GLY A 66 7.48 8.42 4.50
C GLY A 66 6.21 8.83 5.26
N GLN A 67 5.28 9.49 4.58
CA GLN A 67 3.99 9.87 5.17
C GLN A 67 3.09 8.65 5.39
N ALA A 68 3.03 7.71 4.45
CA ALA A 68 2.25 6.48 4.59
C ALA A 68 2.72 5.66 5.80
N ILE A 69 4.03 5.52 5.98
CA ILE A 69 4.63 4.86 7.14
C ILE A 69 4.26 5.62 8.42
N LYS A 70 4.42 6.95 8.44
CA LYS A 70 4.08 7.77 9.62
C LYS A 70 2.60 7.64 10.02
N ASN A 71 1.69 7.66 9.04
CA ASN A 71 0.26 7.44 9.29
C ASN A 71 0.01 6.06 9.91
N ALA A 72 0.64 5.00 9.39
CA ALA A 72 0.51 3.67 9.96
C ALA A 72 1.09 3.57 11.38
N GLN A 73 2.20 4.25 11.67
CA GLN A 73 2.76 4.35 13.03
C GLN A 73 1.82 5.05 14.01
N ASN A 74 0.98 5.96 13.53
CA ASN A 74 -0.03 6.68 14.32
C ASN A 74 -1.36 5.91 14.44
N CYS A 75 -1.41 4.65 13.99
CA CYS A 75 -2.62 3.83 13.95
C CYS A 75 -3.71 4.36 12.98
N ASP A 76 -3.34 5.12 11.95
CA ASP A 76 -4.27 5.66 10.93
C ASP A 76 -4.53 4.69 9.76
N ALA A 77 -4.34 3.38 9.95
CA ALA A 77 -4.72 2.32 9.01
C ALA A 77 -4.60 0.90 9.57
N ASP A 78 -5.27 -0.02 8.89
CA ASP A 78 -5.21 -1.47 9.16
C ASP A 78 -4.06 -2.15 8.39
N VAL A 79 -3.74 -1.62 7.19
CA VAL A 79 -2.72 -2.18 6.29
C VAL A 79 -1.82 -1.08 5.74
N LEU A 80 -0.52 -1.36 5.71
CA LEU A 80 0.48 -0.54 5.03
C LEU A 80 0.95 -1.25 3.75
N LEU A 81 0.84 -0.59 2.61
CA LEU A 81 1.31 -1.11 1.32
C LEU A 81 2.23 -0.08 0.66
N VAL A 82 3.54 -0.28 0.84
CA VAL A 82 4.60 0.59 0.30
C VAL A 82 5.67 -0.23 -0.43
N HIS A 83 6.71 0.44 -0.96
CA HIS A 83 7.77 -0.16 -1.76
C HIS A 83 9.17 0.32 -1.33
N ALA A 84 9.41 0.37 -0.02
CA ALA A 84 10.67 0.77 0.59
C ALA A 84 11.09 -0.26 1.65
N LYS A 85 11.61 -1.40 1.19
CA LYS A 85 11.93 -2.57 2.02
C LYS A 85 12.68 -2.26 3.32
N ALA A 86 13.76 -1.48 3.27
CA ALA A 86 14.52 -1.14 4.47
C ALA A 86 13.67 -0.39 5.53
N SER A 87 12.76 0.48 5.08
CA SER A 87 11.84 1.19 5.96
C SER A 87 10.70 0.30 6.47
N GLU A 88 10.23 -0.66 5.65
CA GLU A 88 9.25 -1.67 6.03
C GLU A 88 9.80 -2.63 7.10
N GLU A 89 11.02 -3.12 6.91
CA GLU A 89 11.71 -3.98 7.88
C GLU A 89 11.91 -3.26 9.21
N LYS A 90 12.33 -1.99 9.17
CA LYS A 90 12.42 -1.15 10.37
C LYS A 90 11.06 -1.00 11.05
N PHE A 91 10.00 -0.68 10.30
CA PHE A 91 8.64 -0.53 10.82
C PHE A 91 8.14 -1.78 11.58
N VAL A 92 8.39 -2.98 11.05
CA VAL A 92 8.07 -4.25 11.73
C VAL A 92 8.97 -4.47 12.94
N SER A 93 10.28 -4.24 12.82
CA SER A 93 11.24 -4.43 13.93
C SER A 93 10.97 -3.53 15.13
N GLU A 94 10.38 -2.35 14.91
CA GLU A 94 9.98 -1.40 15.94
C GLU A 94 8.59 -1.70 16.54
N GLY A 95 7.92 -2.76 16.07
CA GLY A 95 6.65 -3.23 16.63
C GLY A 95 5.40 -2.53 16.09
N TYR A 96 5.52 -1.70 15.05
CA TYR A 96 4.37 -1.03 14.43
C TYR A 96 3.57 -1.93 13.48
N GLY A 97 4.20 -3.00 12.97
CA GLY A 97 3.57 -3.98 12.07
C GLY A 97 3.78 -5.40 12.56
N VAL A 98 2.78 -6.26 12.35
CA VAL A 98 2.83 -7.67 12.77
C VAL A 98 3.82 -8.47 11.91
N GLN A 99 3.73 -8.32 10.58
CA GLN A 99 4.56 -9.04 9.62
C GLN A 99 4.60 -8.31 8.28
N ARG A 100 5.70 -8.48 7.54
CA ARG A 100 5.88 -8.00 6.17
C ARG A 100 5.58 -9.12 5.17
N PHE A 101 4.82 -8.80 4.11
CA PHE A 101 4.55 -9.71 3.00
C PHE A 101 4.96 -9.06 1.69
N ASP A 102 5.66 -9.81 0.83
CA ASP A 102 5.91 -9.40 -0.54
C ASP A 102 4.64 -9.60 -1.38
N LEU A 103 4.21 -8.57 -2.10
CA LEU A 103 3.01 -8.60 -2.95
C LEU A 103 3.35 -8.32 -4.42
N MET A 104 4.22 -7.35 -4.66
CA MET A 104 4.58 -6.88 -5.99
C MET A 104 5.99 -6.29 -5.99
N TYR A 105 6.61 -6.25 -7.16
CA TYR A 105 7.84 -5.50 -7.40
C TYR A 105 7.67 -4.68 -8.68
N ASN A 106 8.48 -3.64 -8.80
CA ASN A 106 8.61 -2.87 -10.02
C ASN A 106 10.04 -3.02 -10.55
N ASP A 107 10.17 -2.95 -11.87
CA ASP A 107 11.47 -2.91 -12.53
C ASP A 107 11.90 -1.48 -12.79
N PHE A 108 13.22 -1.25 -12.73
CA PHE A 108 13.84 -0.04 -13.24
C PHE A 108 14.51 -0.37 -14.57
N VAL A 109 14.26 0.47 -15.58
CA VAL A 109 14.80 0.30 -16.92
C VAL A 109 15.59 1.55 -17.32
N ILE A 110 16.71 1.35 -18.00
CA ILE A 110 17.42 2.43 -18.69
C ILE A 110 16.82 2.54 -20.08
N VAL A 111 16.35 3.74 -20.43
CA VAL A 111 15.80 4.06 -21.75
C VAL A 111 16.65 5.12 -22.42
N GLY A 112 16.74 5.06 -23.75
CA GLY A 112 17.56 5.97 -24.53
C GLY A 112 17.14 6.04 -26.00
N PRO A 113 17.86 6.81 -26.83
CA PRO A 113 17.57 6.97 -28.24
C PRO A 113 17.59 5.64 -29.01
N ALA A 114 16.75 5.50 -30.03
CA ALA A 114 16.64 4.26 -30.81
C ALA A 114 17.96 3.82 -31.47
N GLY A 115 18.83 4.78 -31.81
CA GLY A 115 20.15 4.52 -32.39
C GLY A 115 21.21 4.02 -31.41
N ASP A 116 20.90 3.98 -30.10
CA ASP A 116 21.79 3.49 -29.03
C ASP A 116 23.27 3.90 -29.20
N PRO A 117 23.59 5.20 -29.20
CA PRO A 117 24.95 5.68 -29.45
C PRO A 117 25.96 5.20 -28.40
N ALA A 118 25.49 4.85 -27.19
CA ALA A 118 26.32 4.29 -26.12
C ALA A 118 26.43 2.76 -26.20
N GLY A 119 25.67 2.08 -27.05
CA GLY A 119 25.72 0.64 -27.24
C GLY A 119 25.33 -0.16 -26.00
N VAL A 120 24.35 0.30 -25.20
CA VAL A 120 23.92 -0.36 -23.95
C VAL A 120 22.67 -1.21 -24.09
N LYS A 121 22.02 -1.20 -25.26
CA LYS A 121 20.81 -1.98 -25.52
C LYS A 121 21.08 -3.49 -25.37
N GLY A 122 20.21 -4.16 -24.62
CA GLY A 122 20.29 -5.62 -24.39
C GLY A 122 21.29 -6.04 -23.31
N MET A 123 21.97 -5.10 -22.65
CA MET A 123 22.78 -5.41 -21.47
C MET A 123 21.88 -5.78 -20.28
N ASN A 124 22.26 -6.86 -19.58
CA ASN A 124 21.57 -7.33 -18.36
C ASN A 124 22.31 -6.94 -17.07
N ASP A 125 23.49 -6.32 -17.20
CA ASP A 125 24.26 -5.79 -16.08
C ASP A 125 24.18 -4.26 -16.08
N VAL A 126 23.40 -3.72 -15.13
CA VAL A 126 23.21 -2.29 -14.95
C VAL A 126 24.53 -1.57 -14.63
N LYS A 127 25.45 -2.21 -13.90
CA LYS A 127 26.73 -1.61 -13.54
C LYS A 127 27.57 -1.39 -14.80
N ALA A 128 27.70 -2.43 -15.62
CA ALA A 128 28.42 -2.35 -16.88
C ALA A 128 27.79 -1.34 -17.85
N ALA A 129 26.45 -1.27 -17.90
CA ALA A 129 25.74 -0.30 -18.74
C ALA A 129 26.02 1.15 -18.30
N LEU A 130 25.97 1.43 -16.99
CA LEU A 130 26.29 2.76 -16.43
C LEU A 130 27.77 3.13 -16.66
N THR A 131 28.70 2.19 -16.50
CA THR A 131 30.11 2.41 -16.84
C THR A 131 30.29 2.78 -18.31
N LYS A 132 29.65 2.05 -19.22
CA LYS A 132 29.72 2.33 -20.65
C LYS A 132 29.13 3.70 -21.02
N LEU A 133 28.03 4.09 -20.38
CA LEU A 133 27.44 5.42 -20.54
C LEU A 133 28.41 6.53 -20.10
N ALA A 134 29.09 6.34 -18.96
CA ALA A 134 30.07 7.30 -18.46
C ALA A 134 31.31 7.40 -19.35
N GLU A 135 31.85 6.27 -19.80
CA GLU A 135 32.99 6.21 -20.73
C GLU A 135 32.68 6.87 -22.07
N ALA A 136 31.47 6.63 -22.61
CA ALA A 136 30.99 7.28 -23.83
C ALA A 136 30.64 8.76 -23.63
N LYS A 137 30.68 9.27 -22.39
CA LYS A 137 30.18 10.60 -21.99
C LYS A 137 28.78 10.86 -22.54
N ALA A 138 27.95 9.83 -22.55
CA ALA A 138 26.58 9.92 -23.04
C ALA A 138 25.75 10.81 -22.10
N PRO A 139 24.91 11.72 -22.63
CA PRO A 139 24.00 12.48 -21.79
C PRO A 139 23.08 11.55 -20.98
N PHE A 140 23.00 11.77 -19.68
CA PHE A 140 22.13 11.03 -18.78
C PHE A 140 21.23 12.01 -18.02
N ALA A 141 19.92 11.83 -18.15
CA ALA A 141 18.94 12.69 -17.48
C ALA A 141 18.61 12.12 -16.09
N SER A 142 19.13 12.76 -15.05
CA SER A 142 18.71 12.48 -13.67
C SER A 142 17.38 13.13 -13.36
N ARG A 143 16.60 12.51 -12.46
CA ARG A 143 15.39 13.10 -11.90
C ARG A 143 15.68 14.30 -11.02
N GLY A 144 16.79 14.30 -10.26
CA GLY A 144 17.23 15.41 -9.42
C GLY A 144 16.21 15.92 -8.39
N ASP A 145 15.25 15.10 -7.97
CA ASP A 145 14.05 15.53 -7.22
C ASP A 145 13.88 14.83 -5.85
N ASP A 146 14.92 14.17 -5.35
CA ASP A 146 14.93 13.37 -4.12
C ASP A 146 13.87 12.25 -4.02
N SER A 147 13.23 11.91 -5.14
CA SER A 147 12.27 10.82 -5.22
C SER A 147 12.91 9.44 -5.03
N GLY A 148 12.07 8.41 -4.87
CA GLY A 148 12.53 7.01 -4.85
C GLY A 148 13.31 6.63 -6.12
N THR A 149 12.93 7.15 -7.28
CA THR A 149 13.66 6.94 -8.55
C THR A 149 15.02 7.62 -8.52
N HIS A 150 15.11 8.88 -8.08
CA HIS A 150 16.39 9.59 -7.95
C HIS A 150 17.32 8.86 -6.96
N LYS A 151 16.81 8.42 -5.80
CA LYS A 151 17.62 7.66 -4.83
C LYS A 151 18.08 6.32 -5.38
N LYS A 152 17.23 5.62 -6.14
CA LYS A 152 17.61 4.37 -6.81
C LYS A 152 18.71 4.61 -7.84
N GLU A 153 18.53 5.60 -8.71
CA GLU A 153 19.53 6.04 -9.68
C GLU A 153 20.89 6.32 -9.01
N MET A 154 20.92 7.18 -7.99
CA MET A 154 22.15 7.50 -7.26
C MET A 154 22.81 6.28 -6.63
N SER A 155 22.01 5.35 -6.09
CA SER A 155 22.54 4.09 -5.54
C SER A 155 23.19 3.20 -6.60
N LEU A 156 22.69 3.24 -7.84
CA LEU A 156 23.24 2.46 -8.95
C LEU A 156 24.54 3.08 -9.46
N TRP A 157 24.59 4.42 -9.62
CA TRP A 157 25.83 5.14 -9.96
C TRP A 157 26.94 4.91 -8.94
N LYS A 158 26.61 5.01 -7.65
CA LYS A 158 27.55 4.71 -6.56
C LYS A 158 28.08 3.28 -6.62
N THR A 159 27.23 2.31 -6.98
CA THR A 159 27.62 0.90 -7.15
C THR A 159 28.55 0.70 -8.35
N ALA A 160 28.41 1.55 -9.37
CA ALA A 160 29.32 1.61 -10.52
C ALA A 160 30.66 2.29 -10.22
N GLY A 161 30.78 2.97 -9.07
CA GLY A 161 31.99 3.70 -8.69
C GLY A 161 32.17 5.00 -9.46
N ILE A 162 31.06 5.60 -9.90
CA ILE A 162 31.01 6.81 -10.74
C ILE A 162 30.26 7.88 -9.94
N GLU A 163 30.86 9.06 -9.81
CA GLU A 163 30.29 10.25 -9.15
C GLU A 163 30.11 11.40 -10.13
#